data_AF-A0A269PSQ5-F1
#
_entry.id   AF-A0A269PSQ5-F1
#
_cell.length_a   1.000
_cell.length_b   1.000
_cell.length_c   1.000
_cell.angle_alpha   90.00
_cell.angle_beta   90.00
_cell.angle_gamma   90.00
#
_symmetry.space_group_name_H-M   'P 1'
#
loop_
_entity.id
_entity.type
_entity.pdbx_description
1 polymer ?
#
loop_
_entity_poly.entity_id
_entity_poly.type
_entity_poly.pdbx_seq_one_letter_code
_entity_poly.pdbx_strand_id
1 'polypeptide(L)'
;MSIEEQDIKTVLTNLECRTNFSMKKITEYMLPKVKEAFYLHIEGNTPHIIIRPVFEVFTVDLIGIEGVTKRSDFFHNAEMTRFPKRVHKGINEIYYGISFKFDDKKAVKLFIKKLINIINPE
;
A
#
# COMPACT_ATOMS: atom_id res chain seq x y z
N MET A 1 10.20 -4.89 -15.63
CA MET A 1 9.94 -6.14 -14.89
C MET A 1 9.13 -5.76 -13.66
N SER A 2 8.16 -6.56 -13.23
CA SER A 2 7.48 -6.32 -11.96
C SER A 2 8.30 -6.95 -10.85
N ILE A 3 8.42 -6.27 -9.71
CA ILE A 3 9.00 -6.85 -8.50
C ILE A 3 8.18 -8.05 -8.02
N GLU A 4 8.83 -9.03 -7.37
CA GLU A 4 8.16 -10.16 -6.74
C GLU A 4 7.67 -9.86 -5.31
N GLU A 5 6.70 -10.64 -4.83
CA GLU A 5 6.16 -10.51 -3.47
C GLU A 5 7.25 -10.61 -2.39
N GLN A 6 8.15 -11.59 -2.52
CA GLN A 6 9.18 -11.85 -1.52
C GLN A 6 10.14 -10.67 -1.38
N ASP A 7 10.42 -9.98 -2.50
CA ASP A 7 11.27 -8.81 -2.54
C ASP A 7 10.64 -7.62 -1.79
N ILE A 8 9.33 -7.39 -1.97
CA ILE A 8 8.60 -6.40 -1.18
C ILE A 8 8.67 -6.76 0.31
N LYS A 9 8.36 -8.01 0.66
CA LYS A 9 8.39 -8.48 2.06
C LYS A 9 9.75 -8.25 2.71
N THR A 10 10.85 -8.55 2.02
CA THR A 10 12.20 -8.28 2.52
C THR A 10 12.43 -6.79 2.76
N VAL A 11 12.00 -5.91 1.84
CA VAL A 11 12.12 -4.45 2.02
C VAL A 11 11.30 -3.98 3.23
N LEU A 12 10.06 -4.43 3.38
CA LEU A 12 9.18 -4.04 4.48
C LEU A 12 9.75 -4.47 5.84
N THR A 13 10.26 -5.70 5.95
CA THR A 13 10.93 -6.20 7.15
C THR A 13 12.16 -5.36 7.50
N ASN A 14 12.99 -5.03 6.50
CA ASN A 14 14.19 -4.20 6.69
C ASN A 14 13.85 -2.75 7.09
N LEU A 15 12.64 -2.29 6.80
CA LEU A 15 12.10 -1.00 7.22
C LEU A 15 11.30 -1.10 8.51
N GLU A 16 11.41 -2.21 9.25
CA GLU A 16 10.73 -2.44 10.53
C GLU A 16 9.19 -2.35 10.44
N CYS A 17 8.62 -2.53 9.24
CA CYS A 17 7.17 -2.60 9.06
C CYS A 17 6.67 -3.93 9.65
N ARG A 18 5.72 -3.86 10.58
CA ARG A 18 5.24 -5.05 11.31
C ARG A 18 4.01 -5.63 10.63
N THR A 19 3.96 -6.94 10.49
CA THR A 19 2.76 -7.64 10.01
C THR A 19 1.82 -7.90 11.17
N ASN A 20 0.56 -7.48 11.05
CA ASN A 20 -0.47 -7.81 12.03
C ASN A 20 -1.21 -9.10 11.64
N PHE A 21 -1.44 -9.29 10.34
CA PHE A 21 -2.32 -10.34 9.85
C PHE A 21 -2.11 -10.61 8.36
N SER A 22 -2.35 -11.86 7.92
CA SER A 22 -2.36 -12.25 6.50
C SER A 22 -3.57 -13.14 6.21
N MET A 23 -4.39 -12.76 5.24
CA MET A 23 -5.55 -13.53 4.76
C MET A 23 -5.49 -13.67 3.25
N LYS A 24 -5.47 -14.90 2.74
CA LYS A 24 -5.46 -15.18 1.29
C LYS A 24 -4.35 -14.40 0.56
N LYS A 25 -4.73 -13.38 -0.20
CA LYS A 25 -3.87 -12.55 -1.06
C LYS A 25 -3.66 -11.14 -0.50
N ILE A 26 -4.01 -10.90 0.77
CA ILE A 26 -3.85 -9.58 1.39
C ILE A 26 -3.19 -9.71 2.76
N THR A 27 -2.17 -8.90 2.98
CA THR A 27 -1.39 -8.86 4.22
C THR A 27 -1.41 -7.45 4.78
N GLU A 28 -1.82 -7.30 6.04
CA GLU A 28 -1.80 -6.04 6.77
C GLU A 28 -0.41 -5.77 7.35
N TYR A 29 0.11 -4.58 7.09
CA TYR A 29 1.33 -4.06 7.67
C TYR A 29 1.08 -2.76 8.43
N MET A 30 1.89 -2.53 9.45
CA MET A 30 2.01 -1.26 10.17
C MET A 30 3.33 -0.61 9.82
N LEU A 31 3.32 0.68 9.48
CA LEU A 31 4.54 1.47 9.35
C LEU A 31 5.27 1.56 10.70
N PRO A 32 6.61 1.65 10.71
CA PRO A 32 7.38 1.79 11.93
C PRO A 32 7.10 3.15 12.58
N LYS A 33 7.03 3.17 13.92
CA LYS A 33 6.94 4.39 14.76
C LYS A 33 5.69 5.25 14.57
N VAL A 34 4.85 4.97 13.57
CA VAL A 34 3.58 5.63 13.32
C VAL A 34 2.45 4.59 13.33
N LYS A 35 1.28 4.93 13.87
CA LYS A 35 0.12 4.02 13.94
C LYS A 35 -0.64 3.95 12.61
N GLU A 36 0.07 3.89 11.49
CA GLU A 36 -0.51 3.87 10.15
C GLU A 36 -0.44 2.46 9.56
N ALA A 37 -1.60 1.95 9.15
CA ALA A 37 -1.71 0.66 8.48
C ALA A 37 -1.66 0.82 6.95
N PHE A 38 -1.11 -0.19 6.28
CA PHE A 38 -1.21 -0.36 4.84
C PHE A 38 -1.35 -1.85 4.51
N TYR A 39 -1.71 -2.15 3.27
CA TYR A 39 -1.90 -3.53 2.83
C TYR A 39 -0.99 -3.88 1.66
N LEU A 40 -0.44 -5.08 1.67
CA LEU A 40 0.17 -5.72 0.51
C LEU A 40 -0.86 -6.68 -0.11
N HIS A 41 -1.22 -6.48 -1.37
CA HIS A 41 -2.13 -7.36 -2.11
C HIS A 41 -1.42 -8.02 -3.29
N ILE A 42 -1.71 -9.29 -3.54
CA ILE A 42 -1.16 -10.03 -4.69
C ILE A 42 -2.24 -10.26 -5.74
N GLU A 43 -2.20 -9.50 -6.84
CA GLU A 43 -3.13 -9.60 -7.96
C GLU A 43 -2.42 -10.27 -9.15
N GLY A 44 -2.76 -11.53 -9.46
CA GLY A 44 -2.17 -12.25 -10.60
C GLY A 44 -0.63 -12.27 -10.58
N ASN A 45 -0.03 -12.55 -9.43
CA ASN A 45 1.43 -12.50 -9.16
C ASN A 45 2.07 -11.11 -9.21
N THR A 46 1.29 -10.05 -9.42
CA THR A 46 1.76 -8.68 -9.30
C THR A 46 1.49 -8.19 -7.87
N PRO A 47 2.51 -7.80 -7.10
CA PRO A 47 2.31 -7.26 -5.77
C PRO A 47 1.95 -5.77 -5.84
N HIS A 48 1.00 -5.36 -5.00
CA HIS A 48 0.52 -3.99 -4.87
C HIS A 48 0.56 -3.54 -3.41
N ILE A 49 1.00 -2.32 -3.16
CA ILE A 49 0.82 -1.66 -1.86
C ILE A 49 -0.41 -0.76 -1.93
N ILE A 50 -1.30 -0.93 -0.97
CA ILE A 50 -2.53 -0.14 -0.84
C ILE A 50 -2.46 0.67 0.44
N ILE A 51 -2.63 1.99 0.30
CA ILE A 51 -2.63 2.95 1.41
C ILE A 51 -4.01 3.61 1.53
N ARG A 52 -4.26 4.25 2.68
CA ARG A 52 -5.52 4.96 2.93
C ARG A 52 -5.78 6.02 1.87
N PRO A 53 -7.06 6.22 1.48
CA PRO A 53 -7.42 7.20 0.45
C PRO A 53 -7.14 8.66 0.87
N VAL A 54 -7.01 8.95 2.16
CA VAL A 54 -6.60 10.29 2.65
C VAL A 54 -5.25 10.74 2.08
N PHE A 55 -4.36 9.80 1.70
CA PHE A 55 -3.08 10.12 1.09
C PHE A 55 -3.15 10.40 -0.41
N GLU A 56 -4.34 10.41 -1.01
CA GLU A 56 -4.50 10.73 -2.44
C GLU A 56 -3.98 12.12 -2.78
N VAL A 57 -4.05 13.08 -1.85
CA VAL A 57 -3.47 14.43 -2.00
C VAL A 57 -1.96 14.41 -2.24
N PHE A 58 -1.25 13.35 -1.83
CA PHE A 58 0.18 13.15 -2.04
C PHE A 58 0.50 12.25 -3.24
N THR A 59 -0.49 11.95 -4.10
CA THR A 59 -0.29 11.06 -5.25
C THR A 59 0.87 11.53 -6.14
N VAL A 60 0.94 12.84 -6.44
CA VAL A 60 1.98 13.42 -7.30
C VAL A 60 3.37 13.13 -6.75
N ASP A 61 3.57 13.34 -5.45
CA ASP A 61 4.82 13.04 -4.75
C ASP A 61 5.19 11.55 -4.77
N LEU A 62 4.18 10.67 -4.62
CA LEU A 62 4.39 9.23 -4.56
C LEU A 62 4.69 8.62 -5.93
N ILE A 63 4.01 9.07 -6.99
CA ILE A 63 4.27 8.61 -8.37
C ILE A 63 5.49 9.29 -8.99
N GLY A 64 5.96 10.40 -8.42
CA GLY A 64 7.23 11.03 -8.81
C GLY A 64 8.46 10.18 -8.46
N ILE A 65 8.28 9.11 -7.68
CA ILE A 65 9.33 8.13 -7.40
C ILE A 65 9.47 7.21 -8.61
N GLU A 66 10.67 7.16 -9.18
CA GLU A 66 11.00 6.25 -10.29
C GLU A 66 10.62 4.80 -9.94
N GLY A 67 9.91 4.14 -10.85
CA GLY A 67 9.44 2.77 -10.68
C GLY A 67 8.16 2.63 -9.84
N VAL A 68 7.47 3.72 -9.47
CA VAL A 68 6.16 3.68 -8.80
C VAL A 68 5.06 4.00 -9.80
N THR A 69 4.02 3.16 -9.85
CA THR A 69 2.82 3.45 -10.66
C THR A 69 1.55 3.30 -9.83
N LYS A 70 0.70 4.32 -9.81
CA LYS A 70 -0.64 4.26 -9.19
C LYS A 70 -1.63 3.56 -10.13
N ARG A 71 -2.54 2.75 -9.58
CA ARG A 71 -3.76 2.26 -10.28
C ARG A 71 -4.75 3.42 -10.42
N SER A 72 -5.40 3.54 -11.58
CA SER A 72 -6.38 4.60 -11.86
C SER A 72 -7.54 4.60 -10.86
N ASP A 73 -8.14 3.42 -10.64
CA ASP A 73 -9.28 3.25 -9.77
C ASP A 73 -8.88 2.87 -8.34
N PHE A 74 -9.77 3.18 -7.40
CA PHE A 74 -9.67 2.68 -6.03
C PHE A 74 -9.75 1.16 -5.97
N PHE A 75 -8.86 0.58 -5.17
CA PHE A 75 -8.88 -0.83 -4.85
C PHE A 75 -9.89 -1.09 -3.72
N HIS A 76 -10.73 -2.12 -3.86
CA HIS A 76 -11.75 -2.49 -2.88
C HIS A 76 -11.54 -3.93 -2.42
N ASN A 77 -11.57 -4.15 -1.11
CA ASN A 77 -11.36 -5.47 -0.52
C ASN A 77 -11.92 -5.51 0.91
N ALA A 78 -12.64 -6.58 1.28
CA ALA A 78 -13.37 -6.67 2.54
C ALA A 78 -12.46 -6.84 3.77
N GLU A 79 -11.24 -7.31 3.56
CA GLU A 79 -10.25 -7.56 4.60
C GLU A 79 -9.44 -6.30 4.98
N MET A 80 -9.59 -5.18 4.24
CA MET A 80 -8.94 -3.88 4.55
C MET A 80 -9.62 -3.10 5.69
N THR A 81 -9.89 -3.75 6.81
CA THR A 81 -10.75 -3.25 7.89
C THR A 81 -10.28 -1.96 8.58
N ARG A 82 -9.02 -1.55 8.39
CA ARG A 82 -8.48 -0.27 8.91
C ARG A 82 -8.84 0.94 8.05
N PHE A 83 -9.34 0.71 6.83
CA PHE A 83 -9.61 1.77 5.86
C PHE A 83 -11.05 2.25 5.95
N PRO A 84 -11.40 3.43 5.41
CA PRO A 84 -12.80 3.82 5.28
C PRO A 84 -13.52 2.94 4.26
N LYS A 85 -14.85 2.91 4.33
CA LYS A 85 -15.69 2.29 3.32
C LYS A 85 -16.22 3.34 2.35
N ARG A 86 -16.60 2.88 1.16
CA ARG A 86 -17.40 3.64 0.20
C ARG A 86 -18.28 2.70 -0.61
N VAL A 87 -19.31 3.25 -1.22
CA VAL A 87 -20.06 2.56 -2.27
C VAL A 87 -19.17 2.44 -3.52
N HIS A 88 -18.98 1.22 -4.02
CA HIS A 88 -18.26 0.94 -5.28
C HIS A 88 -19.22 0.58 -6.41
N LYS A 89 -20.07 -0.44 -6.18
CA LYS A 89 -21.13 -0.92 -7.07
C LYS A 89 -22.26 -1.49 -6.20
N GLY A 90 -23.52 -1.14 -6.49
CA GLY A 90 -24.67 -1.55 -5.67
C GLY A 90 -24.89 -0.67 -4.43
N ILE A 91 -25.41 -1.25 -3.34
CA ILE A 91 -25.82 -0.52 -2.12
C ILE A 91 -24.79 -0.68 -0.99
N ASN A 92 -24.05 -1.80 -0.95
CA ASN A 92 -23.17 -2.13 0.15
C ASN A 92 -21.82 -1.41 0.04
N GLU A 93 -21.37 -0.82 1.14
CA GLU A 93 -20.05 -0.21 1.23
C GLU A 93 -18.95 -1.25 1.46
N ILE A 94 -17.82 -1.09 0.78
CA ILE A 94 -16.64 -1.95 0.92
C ILE A 94 -15.44 -1.05 1.25
N TYR A 95 -14.51 -1.55 2.05
CA TYR A 95 -13.27 -0.85 2.35
C TYR A 95 -12.48 -0.58 1.08
N TYR A 96 -11.86 0.59 1.00
CA TYR A 96 -11.15 1.02 -0.19
C TYR A 96 -9.86 1.77 0.10
N GLY A 97 -8.94 1.73 -0.86
CA GLY A 97 -7.68 2.48 -0.81
C GLY A 97 -7.11 2.74 -2.19
N ILE A 98 -5.97 3.43 -2.21
CA ILE A 98 -5.21 3.73 -3.42
C ILE A 98 -4.07 2.73 -3.57
N SER A 99 -3.99 2.10 -4.74
CA SER A 99 -3.08 0.99 -5.03
C SER A 99 -1.90 1.43 -5.88
N PHE A 100 -0.71 0.96 -5.52
CA PHE A 100 0.54 1.23 -6.20
C PHE A 100 1.26 -0.07 -6.54
N LYS A 101 1.80 -0.16 -7.74
CA LYS A 101 2.72 -1.21 -8.18
C LYS A 101 4.14 -0.65 -8.29
N PHE A 102 5.11 -1.55 -8.28
CA PHE A 102 6.53 -1.20 -8.22
C PHE A 102 7.34 -2.02 -9.22
N ASP A 103 8.34 -1.38 -9.82
CA ASP A 103 9.26 -2.04 -10.73
C ASP A 103 10.38 -2.79 -9.99
N ASP A 104 10.83 -2.28 -8.84
CA ASP A 104 11.96 -2.84 -8.08
C ASP A 104 11.95 -2.53 -6.57
N LYS A 105 12.94 -3.10 -5.85
CA LYS A 105 13.12 -2.92 -4.39
C LYS A 105 13.39 -1.47 -3.99
N LYS A 106 14.07 -0.71 -4.85
CA LYS A 106 14.45 0.68 -4.58
C LYS A 106 13.19 1.55 -4.58
N ALA A 107 12.29 1.36 -5.54
CA ALA A 107 11.00 2.05 -5.61
C ALA A 107 10.16 1.79 -4.35
N VAL A 108 10.03 0.53 -3.91
CA VAL A 108 9.33 0.17 -2.66
C VAL A 108 9.95 0.87 -1.45
N LYS A 109 11.28 0.83 -1.33
CA LYS A 109 12.00 1.43 -0.19
C LYS A 109 11.79 2.94 -0.13
N LEU A 110 11.89 3.62 -1.27
CA LEU A 110 11.69 5.07 -1.35
C LEU A 110 10.22 5.43 -1.07
N PHE A 111 9.28 4.65 -1.58
CA PHE A 111 7.85 4.85 -1.35
C PHE A 111 7.49 4.79 0.13
N ILE A 112 7.91 3.74 0.84
CA ILE A 112 7.63 3.59 2.27
C ILE A 112 8.28 4.71 3.09
N LYS A 113 9.52 5.10 2.77
CA LYS A 113 10.19 6.22 3.43
C LYS A 113 9.47 7.55 3.20
N LYS A 114 9.07 7.84 1.97
CA LYS A 114 8.31 9.05 1.62
C LYS A 114 6.97 9.07 2.35
N LEU A 115 6.28 7.93 2.42
CA LEU A 115 5.02 7.81 3.16
C LEU A 115 5.19 8.07 4.66
N ILE A 116 6.22 7.51 5.30
CA ILE A 116 6.54 7.79 6.71
C ILE A 116 6.78 9.29 6.92
N ASN A 117 7.56 9.92 6.04
CA ASN A 117 7.85 11.36 6.12
C ASN A 117 6.61 12.25 5.89
N ILE A 118 5.65 11.80 5.08
CA ILE A 118 4.36 12.50 4.91
C ILE A 118 3.54 12.48 6.20
N ILE A 119 3.58 11.36 6.94
CA ILE A 119 2.77 11.16 8.15
C ILE A 119 3.41 11.81 9.38
N ASN A 120 4.72 11.73 9.47
CA ASN A 120 5.50 12.27 10.57
C ASN A 120 6.71 13.03 10.00
N PRO A 121 6.48 14.23 9.43
CA PRO A 121 7.57 15.10 9.00
C PRO A 121 8.44 15.44 10.22
N GLU A 122 9.75 15.30 10.08
CA GLU A 122 10.70 15.81 11.07
C GLU A 122 10.69 17.34 11.12
#